data_AF-A0A0A2T4H4-F1
#
_entry.id   AF-A0A0A2T4H4-F1
#
_cell.length_a   1.000
_cell.length_b   1.000
_cell.length_c   1.000
_cell.angle_alpha   90.00
_cell.angle_beta   90.00
_cell.angle_gamma   90.00
#
_symmetry.space_group_name_H-M   'P 1'
#
loop_
_entity.id
_entity.type
_entity.pdbx_description
1 polymer ?
#
loop_
_entity_poly.entity_id
_entity_poly.type
_entity_poly.pdbx_seq_one_letter_code
_entity_poly.pdbx_strand_id
1 'polypeptide(L)'
;MTPAKELPIVIEKSQEEVEQIIALVHSSNLPEGTKSFVIGCIHLASWIPCALVEHKITVSNLRRLIFGKGDKTTKQQDKPPKVKQNNSASEGSEPWSP
;
A
#
# COMPACT_ATOMS: atom_id res chain seq x y z
N MET A 1 9.97 11.75 -3.19
CA MET A 1 10.65 10.82 -2.25
C MET A 1 10.19 9.41 -2.56
N THR A 2 11.09 8.42 -2.68
CA THR A 2 10.72 7.04 -3.01
C THR A 2 10.54 6.22 -1.72
N PRO A 3 9.34 5.71 -1.40
CA PRO A 3 9.01 5.05 -0.12
C PRO A 3 9.68 3.67 0.09
N ALA A 4 10.58 3.24 -0.80
CA ALA A 4 11.12 1.88 -0.81
C ALA A 4 12.22 1.62 0.24
N LYS A 5 12.84 2.68 0.78
CA LYS A 5 13.97 2.60 1.71
C LYS A 5 13.66 3.11 3.12
N GLU A 6 12.45 3.57 3.38
CA GLU A 6 12.07 4.05 4.71
C GLU A 6 11.83 2.88 5.66
N LEU A 7 12.28 3.07 6.91
CA LEU A 7 11.90 2.24 8.03
C LEU A 7 10.45 2.57 8.42
N PRO A 8 9.71 1.63 9.03
CA PRO A 8 8.37 1.90 9.54
C PRO A 8 8.39 3.11 10.46
N ILE A 9 7.42 4.02 10.29
CA ILE A 9 7.21 5.12 11.23
C ILE A 9 6.68 4.49 12.52
N VAL A 10 7.49 4.51 13.57
CA VAL A 10 7.07 4.06 14.90
C VAL A 10 6.32 5.22 15.54
N ILE A 11 5.02 5.03 15.78
CA ILE A 11 4.30 5.90 16.72
C ILE A 11 4.63 5.33 18.10
N GLU A 12 5.68 5.86 18.72
CA GLU A 12 6.11 5.44 20.05
C GLU A 12 5.04 5.86 21.07
N LYS A 13 4.19 4.91 21.45
CA LYS A 13 3.50 4.94 22.73
C LYS A 13 4.44 4.30 23.75
N SER A 14 4.70 4.98 24.86
CA SER A 14 5.53 4.37 25.91
C SER A 14 4.82 3.16 26.51
N GLN A 15 5.59 2.24 27.12
CA GLN A 15 5.02 1.06 27.77
C GLN A 15 3.99 1.47 28.85
N GLU A 16 4.23 2.57 29.55
CA GLU A 16 3.32 3.08 30.57
C GLU A 16 2.00 3.58 29.97
N GLU A 17 2.03 4.23 28.80
CA GLU A 17 0.81 4.64 28.09
C GLU A 17 0.00 3.42 27.62
N VAL A 18 0.68 2.37 27.16
CA VAL A 18 0.04 1.11 26.75
C VAL A 18 -0.69 0.47 27.93
N GLU A 19 -0.05 0.41 29.10
CA GLU A 19 -0.65 -0.14 30.32
C GLU A 19 -1.83 0.69 30.82
N GLN A 20 -1.74 2.02 30.74
CA GLN A 20 -2.87 2.90 31.05
C GLN A 20 -4.07 2.64 30.12
N ILE A 21 -3.83 2.45 28.81
CA ILE A 21 -4.90 2.13 27.86
C ILE A 21 -5.51 0.76 28.18
N ILE A 22 -4.68 -0.24 28.52
CA ILE A 22 -5.17 -1.57 28.91
C ILE A 22 -6.02 -1.49 30.19
N ALA A 23 -5.63 -0.69 31.17
CA ALA A 23 -6.42 -0.46 32.38
C ALA A 23 -7.77 0.21 32.06
N LEU A 24 -7.81 1.14 31.11
CA LEU A 24 -9.05 1.73 30.61
C LEU A 24 -9.94 0.68 29.91
N VAL A 25 -9.35 -0.23 29.12
CA VAL A 25 -10.09 -1.33 28.49
C VAL A 25 -10.66 -2.27 29.54
N HIS A 26 -9.89 -2.62 30.59
CA HIS A 26 -10.39 -3.45 31.68
C HIS A 26 -11.56 -2.81 32.44
N SER A 27 -11.50 -1.50 32.69
CA SER A 27 -12.56 -0.76 33.39
C SER A 27 -13.77 -0.39 32.51
N SER A 28 -13.68 -0.62 31.20
CA SER A 28 -14.78 -0.38 30.27
C SER A 28 -15.96 -1.36 30.45
N ASN A 29 -17.13 -0.99 29.94
CA ASN A 29 -18.33 -1.86 29.92
C ASN A 29 -18.35 -2.84 28.74
N LEU A 30 -17.20 -3.17 28.15
CA LEU A 30 -17.12 -4.14 27.08
C LEU A 30 -17.32 -5.58 27.61
N PRO A 31 -17.86 -6.50 26.79
CA PRO A 31 -17.88 -7.92 27.12
C PRO A 31 -16.46 -8.45 27.34
N GLU A 32 -16.29 -9.42 28.25
CA GLU A 32 -14.96 -9.93 28.62
C GLU A 32 -14.18 -10.48 27.42
N GLY A 33 -14.84 -11.25 26.54
CA GLY A 33 -14.22 -11.75 25.32
C GLY A 33 -13.78 -10.64 24.35
N THR A 34 -14.50 -9.51 24.33
CA THR A 34 -14.13 -8.33 23.56
C THR A 34 -12.94 -7.60 24.19
N LYS A 35 -12.89 -7.48 25.52
CA LYS A 35 -11.75 -6.91 26.25
C LYS A 35 -10.47 -7.68 25.95
N SER A 36 -10.50 -9.00 26.08
CA SER A 36 -9.33 -9.85 25.79
C SER A 36 -8.84 -9.68 24.36
N PHE A 37 -9.76 -9.60 23.39
CA PHE A 37 -9.41 -9.37 21.99
C PHE A 37 -8.76 -7.99 21.79
N VAL A 38 -9.36 -6.93 22.33
CA VAL A 38 -8.84 -5.55 22.22
C VAL A 38 -7.46 -5.43 22.87
N ILE A 39 -7.25 -6.02 24.05
CA ILE A 39 -5.95 -6.05 24.73
C ILE A 39 -4.90 -6.78 23.86
N GLY A 40 -5.28 -7.91 23.27
CA GLY A 40 -4.43 -8.63 22.31
C GLY A 40 -4.04 -7.76 21.11
N CYS A 41 -4.99 -7.01 20.55
CA CYS A 41 -4.72 -6.06 19.46
C CYS A 41 -3.77 -4.93 19.90
N ILE A 42 -3.94 -4.39 21.11
CA ILE A 42 -3.06 -3.34 21.64
C ILE A 42 -1.63 -3.86 21.77
N HIS A 43 -1.43 -5.01 22.42
CA HIS A 43 -0.10 -5.62 22.54
C HIS A 43 0.55 -5.87 21.17
N LEU A 44 -0.22 -6.39 20.22
CA LEU A 44 0.27 -6.66 18.87
C LEU A 44 0.67 -5.38 18.13
N ALA A 45 -0.17 -4.33 18.21
CA ALA A 45 0.08 -3.05 17.57
C ALA A 45 1.28 -2.32 18.19
N SER A 46 1.53 -2.48 19.49
CA SER A 46 2.72 -1.94 20.16
C SER A 46 3.99 -2.75 19.86
N TRP A 47 3.89 -4.08 19.76
CA TRP A 47 5.04 -4.95 19.57
C TRP A 47 5.55 -5.00 18.12
N ILE A 48 4.66 -5.06 17.12
CA ILE A 48 5.05 -5.21 15.70
C ILE A 48 6.03 -4.11 15.24
N PRO A 49 5.76 -2.81 15.46
CA PRO A 49 6.69 -1.75 15.04
C PRO A 49 8.08 -1.90 15.67
N CYS A 50 8.13 -2.21 16.97
CA CYS A 50 9.39 -2.44 17.70
C CYS A 50 10.17 -3.62 17.11
N ALA A 51 9.51 -4.76 16.89
CA ALA A 51 10.14 -5.95 16.32
C ALA A 51 10.67 -5.71 14.89
N LEU A 52 9.93 -4.95 14.06
CA LEU A 52 10.36 -4.62 12.70
C LEU A 52 11.60 -3.71 12.67
N VAL A 53 11.69 -2.75 13.59
CA VAL A 53 12.86 -1.88 13.73
C VAL A 53 14.07 -2.67 14.24
N GLU A 54 13.90 -3.49 15.27
CA GLU A 54 14.96 -4.33 15.83
C GLU A 54 15.59 -5.25 14.76
N HIS A 55 14.75 -5.87 13.93
CA HIS A 55 15.21 -6.73 12.84
C HIS A 55 15.57 -5.99 11.55
N LYS A 56 15.57 -4.65 11.53
CA LYS A 56 15.85 -3.79 10.36
C LYS A 56 15.04 -4.18 9.12
N ILE A 57 13.79 -4.62 9.33
CA ILE A 57 12.89 -5.00 8.25
C ILE A 57 12.36 -3.71 7.62
N THR A 58 12.80 -3.44 6.39
CA THR A 58 12.28 -2.30 5.62
C THR A 58 10.82 -2.51 5.22
N VAL A 59 10.09 -1.42 5.00
CA VAL A 59 8.69 -1.47 4.54
C VAL A 59 8.54 -2.28 3.25
N SER A 60 9.53 -2.20 2.35
CA SER A 60 9.58 -3.02 1.12
C SER A 60 9.69 -4.52 1.39
N ASN A 61 10.48 -4.91 2.39
CA ASN A 61 10.62 -6.32 2.78
C ASN A 61 9.37 -6.82 3.52
N LEU A 62 8.81 -6.02 4.41
CA LEU A 62 7.54 -6.33 5.07
C LEU A 62 6.42 -6.50 4.05
N ARG A 63 6.29 -5.58 3.09
CA ARG A 63 5.30 -5.66 2.00
C ARG A 63 5.49 -6.95 1.19
N ARG A 64 6.73 -7.35 0.91
CA ARG A 64 7.05 -8.60 0.23
C ARG A 64 6.76 -9.85 1.07
N LEU A 65 6.91 -9.78 2.39
CA LEU A 65 6.58 -10.88 3.31
C LEU A 65 5.06 -11.08 3.42
N ILE A 66 4.28 -10.01 3.53
CA ILE A 66 2.82 -10.07 3.71
C ILE A 66 2.11 -10.37 2.40
N PHE A 67 2.45 -9.67 1.33
CA PHE A 67 1.74 -9.73 0.04
C PHE A 67 2.47 -10.56 -1.02
N GLY A 68 3.60 -11.17 -0.67
CA GLY A 68 4.45 -11.88 -1.62
C GLY A 68 5.23 -10.96 -2.56
N LYS A 69 5.96 -11.58 -3.50
CA LYS A 69 6.69 -10.86 -4.53
C LYS A 69 5.70 -10.45 -5.63
N GLY A 70 5.14 -9.24 -5.53
CA GLY A 70 4.27 -8.71 -6.58
C GLY A 70 4.97 -8.75 -7.94
N ASP A 71 4.42 -9.51 -8.89
CA ASP A 71 4.91 -9.57 -10.26
C ASP A 71 4.83 -8.17 -10.87
N LYS A 72 6.00 -7.54 -11.04
CA LYS A 72 6.11 -6.31 -11.82
C LYS A 72 6.04 -6.71 -13.30
N THR A 73 4.83 -7.00 -13.78
CA THR A 73 4.55 -6.94 -15.22
C THR A 73 4.60 -5.48 -15.64
N THR A 74 5.82 -4.98 -15.81
CA THR A 74 6.10 -3.78 -16.59
C THR A 74 5.57 -4.06 -18.00
N LYS A 75 4.37 -3.57 -18.33
CA LYS A 75 3.97 -3.41 -19.73
C LYS A 75 4.96 -2.43 -20.35
N GLN A 76 5.95 -2.97 -21.06
CA GLN A 76 6.79 -2.21 -21.96
C GLN A 76 5.94 -1.64 -23.10
N GLN A 77 6.13 -0.34 -23.33
CA GLN A 77 6.03 0.39 -24.60
C GLN A 77 4.84 0.09 -25.52
N ASP A 78 3.84 0.98 -25.46
CA ASP A 78 3.08 1.33 -26.66
C ASP A 78 3.80 2.51 -27.34
N LYS A 79 4.69 2.20 -28.29
CA LYS A 79 5.18 3.20 -29.26
C LYS A 79 4.05 3.43 -30.27
N PRO A 80 3.62 4.67 -30.55
CA PRO A 80 2.62 4.90 -31.57
C PRO A 80 3.19 4.55 -32.96
N PRO A 81 2.45 3.85 -33.83
CA PRO A 81 2.90 3.54 -35.17
C PRO A 81 2.96 4.82 -36.01
N LYS A 82 4.18 5.12 -36.48
CA LYS A 82 4.48 6.19 -37.42
C LYS A 82 3.98 5.76 -38.81
N VAL A 83 2.71 6.02 -39.13
CA VAL A 83 2.21 5.80 -40.50
C VAL A 83 2.58 7.01 -41.37
N LYS A 84 3.42 6.73 -42.36
CA LYS A 84 3.91 7.64 -43.39
C LYS A 84 2.75 8.19 -44.23
N GLN A 85 2.80 9.50 -44.43
CA GLN A 85 2.07 10.25 -45.44
C GLN A 85 2.60 9.92 -46.84
N ASN A 86 1.72 9.55 -47.78
CA ASN A 86 1.99 9.64 -49.22
C ASN A 86 0.75 10.19 -49.96
N ASN A 87 0.92 11.36 -50.58
CA ASN A 87 -0.04 11.98 -51.47
C ASN A 87 0.16 11.43 -52.91
N SER A 88 -0.93 11.24 -53.65
CA SER A 88 -1.08 11.40 -55.13
C SER A 88 -2.55 11.09 -55.47
N ALA A 89 -3.40 12.08 -55.72
CA ALA A 89 -3.66 12.73 -57.02
C ALA A 89 -4.20 11.75 -58.09
N SER A 90 -5.52 11.76 -58.36
CA SER A 90 -6.11 12.11 -59.67
C SER A 90 -7.63 11.85 -59.71
N GLU A 91 -8.37 12.94 -59.96
CA GLU A 91 -9.58 13.11 -60.79
C GLU A 91 -10.81 12.18 -60.76
N GLY A 92 -11.98 12.87 -60.71
CA GLY A 92 -13.26 12.48 -61.33
C GLY A 92 -14.19 11.69 -60.41
N SER A 93 -15.42 12.10 -60.08
CA SER A 93 -16.34 13.05 -60.69
C SER A 93 -17.45 13.36 -59.66
N GLU A 94 -17.81 14.63 -59.48
CA GLU A 94 -19.10 15.07 -58.92
C GLU A 94 -20.13 15.18 -60.06
N PRO A 95 -21.44 15.47 -59.84
CA PRO A 95 -22.22 15.57 -58.58
C PRO A 95 -23.65 14.95 -58.69
N TRP A 96 -24.40 14.84 -57.57
CA TRP A 96 -25.70 15.49 -57.33
C TRP A 96 -26.48 14.91 -56.12
N SER A 97 -26.93 15.84 -55.27
CA SER A 97 -27.90 15.79 -54.17
C SER A 97 -29.35 15.80 -54.71
N PRO A 98 -30.47 15.74 -53.92
CA PRO A 98 -30.68 15.96 -52.47
C PRO A 98 -31.12 14.75 -51.64
#